data_AF-A0A6A4H642-F1
#
_entry.id   AF-A0A6A4H642-F1
#
_cell.length_a   1.000
_cell.length_b   1.000
_cell.length_c   1.000
_cell.angle_alpha   90.00
_cell.angle_beta   90.00
_cell.angle_gamma   90.00
#
_symmetry.space_group_name_H-M   'P 1'
#
loop_
_entity.id
_entity.type
_entity.pdbx_description
1 polymer ?
#
loop_
_entity_poly.entity_id
_entity_poly.type
_entity_poly.pdbx_seq_one_letter_code
_entity_poly.pdbx_strand_id
1 'polypeptide(L)' 'MLHNTGLPKSLWAECICHVVWLKNWTLTQALKGKTLYKATFKRKPNMANVPDWGAQVFVLKKTKSKL' A
#
# COMPACT_ATOMS: atom_id res chain seq x y z
N MET A 1 -9.02 10.91 8.94
CA MET A 1 -8.01 10.82 7.86
C MET A 1 -8.49 10.15 6.58
N LEU A 2 -9.45 9.21 6.56
CA LEU A 2 -10.03 8.70 5.29
C LEU A 2 -11.20 9.55 4.75
N HIS A 3 -12.09 10.04 5.63
CA HIS A 3 -13.24 10.85 5.22
C HIS A 3 -12.87 12.22 4.60
N ASN A 4 -11.67 12.73 4.88
CA ASN A 4 -11.17 14.01 4.32
C ASN A 4 -10.44 13.85 2.98
N THR A 5 -10.29 12.63 2.46
CA THR A 5 -9.51 12.38 1.23
C THR A 5 -10.29 12.65 -0.06
N GLY A 6 -11.62 12.81 0.02
CA GLY A 6 -12.48 12.86 -1.16
C GLY A 6 -12.57 11.55 -1.95
N LEU A 7 -11.93 10.46 -1.48
CA LEU A 7 -11.94 9.16 -2.16
C LEU A 7 -13.32 8.49 -2.03
N PRO A 8 -13.81 7.81 -3.09
CA PRO A 8 -15.02 7.01 -3.01
C PRO A 8 -14.87 5.89 -1.98
N LYS A 9 -15.95 5.63 -1.22
CA LYS A 9 -15.96 4.68 -0.08
C LYS A 9 -15.50 3.27 -0.46
N SER A 10 -15.71 2.85 -1.71
CA SER A 10 -15.26 1.55 -2.22
C SER A 10 -13.74 1.36 -2.13
N LEU A 11 -12.97 2.45 -2.27
CA LEU A 11 -11.51 2.41 -2.26
C LEU A 11 -10.91 2.49 -0.84
N TRP A 12 -11.72 2.72 0.18
CA TRP A 12 -11.21 2.91 1.54
C TRP A 12 -10.57 1.64 2.09
N ALA A 13 -11.14 0.47 1.80
CA ALA A 13 -10.56 -0.81 2.20
C ALA A 13 -9.18 -1.01 1.55
N GLU A 14 -9.05 -0.72 0.25
CA GLU A 14 -7.79 -0.79 -0.47
C GLU A 14 -6.75 0.20 0.08
N CYS A 15 -7.16 1.44 0.36
CA CYS A 15 -6.28 2.44 0.99
C CYS A 15 -5.79 2.00 2.37
N ILE A 16 -6.66 1.43 3.22
CA ILE A 16 -6.25 0.93 4.54
C ILE A 16 -5.26 -0.22 4.37
N CYS A 17 -5.55 -1.19 3.50
CA CYS A 17 -4.64 -2.29 3.21
C CYS A 17 -3.28 -1.76 2.74
N HIS A 18 -3.26 -0.75 1.86
CA HIS A 18 -2.03 -0.13 1.39
C HIS A 18 -1.26 0.57 2.51
N VAL A 19 -1.94 1.31 3.40
CA VAL A 19 -1.31 1.97 4.56
C VAL A 19 -0.73 0.95 5.54
N VAL A 20 -1.46 -0.13 5.84
CA VAL A 20 -0.98 -1.21 6.72
C VAL A 20 0.22 -1.91 6.09
N TRP A 21 0.16 -2.21 4.80
CA TRP A 21 1.27 -2.78 4.05
C TRP A 21 2.50 -1.86 4.12
N LEU A 22 2.32 -0.56 3.84
CA LEU A 22 3.40 0.44 3.90
C LEU A 22 4.00 0.54 5.31
N LYS A 23 3.18 0.58 6.36
CA LYS A 23 3.66 0.59 7.75
C LYS A 23 4.47 -0.66 8.10
N ASN A 24 4.07 -1.82 7.61
CA ASN A 24 4.78 -3.07 7.88
C ASN A 24 6.15 -3.13 7.17
N TRP A 25 6.27 -2.39 6.07
CA TRP A 25 7.43 -2.42 5.16
C TRP A 25 8.36 -1.20 5.28
N THR A 26 7.90 -0.12 5.89
CA THR A 26 8.72 1.06 6.17
C THR A 26 9.47 0.91 7.49
N LEU A 27 10.60 1.61 7.59
CA LEU A 27 11.37 1.66 8.82
C LEU A 27 10.54 2.38 9.89
N THR A 28 10.43 1.77 11.06
CA THR A 28 9.81 2.42 12.21
C THR A 28 10.86 2.77 13.24
N GLN A 29 10.81 4.01 13.74
CA GLN A 29 11.77 4.50 14.74
C GLN A 29 11.68 3.68 16.03
N ALA A 30 10.47 3.23 16.39
CA ALA A 30 10.22 2.32 17.51
C ALA A 30 11.03 1.01 17.45
N LEU A 31 11.40 0.56 16.25
CA LEU A 31 12.20 -0.65 16.05
C LEU A 31 13.67 -0.35 15.71
N LYS A 32 14.17 0.84 16.08
CA LYS A 32 15.55 1.29 15.80
C LYS A 32 15.92 1.16 14.31
N GLY A 33 15.01 1.55 13.42
CA GLY A 33 15.25 1.49 11.98
C GLY A 33 15.16 0.08 11.39
N LYS A 34 14.41 -0.83 12.04
CA LYS A 34 13.97 -2.10 11.43
C LYS A 34 12.51 -1.96 10.96
N THR A 35 12.18 -2.64 9.87
CA THR A 35 10.79 -2.82 9.43
C THR A 35 10.05 -3.78 10.38
N LEU A 36 8.75 -3.58 10.62
CA LEU A 36 7.93 -4.51 11.41
C LEU A 36 7.99 -5.93 10.83
N TYR A 37 7.96 -6.08 9.50
CA TYR A 37 8.10 -7.38 8.84
C TYR A 37 9.37 -8.13 9.27
N LYS A 38 10.51 -7.45 9.31
CA LYS A 38 11.78 -8.02 9.77
C LYS A 38 11.77 -8.36 11.26
N ALA A 39 11.06 -7.59 12.09
CA ALA A 39 10.92 -7.90 13.51
C ALA A 39 10.08 -9.18 13.73
N THR A 40 9.01 -9.36 12.96
CA THR A 40 8.12 -10.52 13.06
C THR A 40 8.70 -11.78 12.45
N PHE A 41 9.20 -11.70 11.21
CA PHE A 41 9.60 -12.87 10.42
C PHE A 41 11.10 -13.12 10.42
N LYS A 42 11.90 -12.25 11.06
CA LYS A 42 13.38 -12.30 11.08
C LYS A 42 14.04 -12.33 9.67
N ARG A 43 13.27 -12.05 8.61
CA ARG A 43 13.70 -11.98 7.21
C ARG A 43 13.46 -10.58 6.65
N LYS A 44 14.29 -10.13 5.70
CA LYS A 44 14.05 -8.87 4.97
C LYS A 44 12.79 -9.03 4.07
N PRO A 45 11.91 -8.03 3.99
CA PRO A 45 10.81 -8.03 3.04
C PRO A 45 11.35 -8.01 1.60
N ASN A 46 10.71 -8.75 0.70
CA ASN A 46 11.09 -8.79 -0.72
C ASN A 46 10.41 -7.64 -1.48
N MET A 47 11.17 -6.64 -1.90
CA MET A 47 10.66 -5.45 -2.59
C MET A 47 10.65 -5.54 -4.12
N ALA A 48 10.95 -6.71 -4.70
CA ALA A 48 11.08 -6.86 -6.16
C ALA A 48 9.83 -6.47 -6.97
N ASN A 49 8.64 -6.55 -6.37
CA ASN A 49 7.37 -6.23 -7.04
C ASN A 49 6.81 -4.85 -6.68
N VAL A 50 7.57 -4.03 -5.95
CA VAL A 50 7.14 -2.67 -5.60
C VAL A 50 7.57 -1.76 -6.74
N PRO A 51 6.63 -1.14 -7.48
CA PRO A 51 6.99 -0.20 -8.53
C PRO A 51 7.65 1.04 -7.91
N ASP A 52 8.68 1.55 -8.58
CA ASP A 52 9.28 2.84 -8.24
C ASP A 52 8.21 3.94 -8.26
N TRP A 53 8.39 4.95 -7.40
CA TRP A 53 7.47 6.07 -7.35
C TRP A 53 7.43 6.78 -8.72
N GLY A 54 6.23 6.93 -9.27
CA GLY A 54 6.03 7.50 -10.61
C GLY A 54 6.16 6.51 -11.76
N ALA A 55 6.32 5.21 -11.50
CA ALA A 55 6.29 4.18 -12.54
C ALA A 55 4.97 4.23 -13.32
N GLN A 56 5.06 4.09 -14.65
CA GLN A 56 3.89 4.00 -15.50
C GLN A 56 3.14 2.69 -15.23
N VAL A 57 1.83 2.79 -14.96
CA VAL A 57 0.95 1.65 -14.74
C VAL A 57 -0.19 1.65 -15.73
N PHE A 58 -0.59 0.46 -16.18
CA PHE A 58 -1.78 0.29 -17.01
C PHE A 58 -3.01 0.09 -16.12
N VAL A 59 -4.01 0.94 -16.29
CA VAL A 59 -5.30 0.81 -15.58
C VAL A 59 -6.34 0.28 -16.55
N LEU A 60 -6.91 -0.89 -16.26
CA LEU A 60 -8.04 -1.42 -17.01
C LEU A 60 -9.27 -0.55 -16.77
N LYS A 61 -9.61 0.30 -17.74
CA LYS A 61 -10.85 1.08 -17.71
C LYS A 61 -12.00 0.22 -18.24
N LYS A 62 -12.79 -0.37 -17.34
CA LYS A 62 -14.04 -1.04 -17.74
C LYS A 62 -15.05 0.01 -18.22
N THR A 63 -15.40 -0.02 -19.49
CA THR A 63 -16.53 0.77 -20.02
C THR A 63 -17.81 0.20 -19.42
N LYS A 64 -18.62 1.03 -18.76
CA LYS A 64 -19.98 0.63 -18.38
C LYS A 64 -20.78 0.44 -19.67
N SER A 65 -20.89 -0.80 -20.15
CA SER A 65 -21.96 -1.13 -21.08
C SER A 65 -23.25 -1.07 -20.28
N LYS A 66 -24.10 -0.06 -20.55
CA LYS A 66 -25.46 -0.02 -20.04
C LYS A 66 -26.18 -1.29 -20.52
N LEU A 67 -26.55 -2.15 -19.57
CA LEU A 67 -27.68 -3.06 -19.67
C LEU A 67 -28.54 -2.79 -18.44
#